data_AF-A0A660RJL3-F1
#
_entry.id   AF-A0A660RJL3-F1
#
_cell.length_a   1.000
_cell.length_b   1.000
_cell.length_c   1.000
_cell.angle_alpha   90.00
_cell.angle_beta   90.00
_cell.angle_gamma   90.00
#
_symmetry.space_group_name_H-M   'P 1'
#
loop_
_entity.id
_entity.type
_entity.pdbx_description
1 polymer ?
#
loop_
_entity_poly.entity_id
_entity_poly.type
_entity_poly.pdbx_seq_one_letter_code
_entity_poly.pdbx_strand_id
1 'polypeptide(L)' 'MISKKIEEAINKQINEEMFSSYLYLSMTAYFDSLNLKGFANWMMVQQKEEMDHAMKFYRYL' A
#
# COMPACT_ATOMS: atom_id res chain seq x y z
N MET A 1 -5.12 -24.68 -9.56
CA MET A 1 -5.74 -23.87 -8.49
C MET A 1 -4.83 -23.87 -7.29
N ILE A 2 -4.62 -22.71 -6.66
CA ILE A 2 -3.89 -22.60 -5.40
C ILE A 2 -4.69 -23.25 -4.26
N SER A 3 -4.03 -23.61 -3.16
CA SER A 3 -4.74 -24.15 -1.99
C SER A 3 -5.51 -23.03 -1.27
N LYS A 4 -6.62 -23.39 -0.63
CA LYS A 4 -7.45 -22.43 0.13
C LYS A 4 -6.63 -21.65 1.17
N LYS A 5 -5.66 -22.29 1.82
CA LYS A 5 -4.76 -21.65 2.77
C LYS A 5 -3.93 -20.52 2.13
N ILE A 6 -3.46 -20.71 0.90
CA ILE A 6 -2.67 -19.69 0.18
C ILE A 6 -3.58 -18.59 -0.34
N GLU A 7 -4.77 -18.93 -0.85
CA GLU A 7 -5.78 -17.96 -1.27
C GLU A 7 -6.18 -17.00 -0.13
N GLU A 8 -6.45 -17.54 1.07
CA GLU A 8 -6.76 -16.75 2.27
C GLU A 8 -5.60 -15.84 2.68
N ALA A 9 -4.36 -16.35 2.60
CA ALA A 9 -3.17 -15.56 2.90
C ALA A 9 -2.96 -14.41 1.91
N ILE A 10 -3.19 -14.63 0.61
CA ILE A 10 -3.07 -13.58 -0.41
C ILE A 10 -4.17 -12.53 -0.24
N ASN A 11 -5.41 -12.94 0.01
CA ASN A 11 -6.50 -12.00 0.31
C ASN A 11 -6.19 -11.13 1.54
N LYS A 12 -5.61 -11.72 2.59
CA LYS A 12 -5.13 -10.97 3.74
C LYS A 12 -4.02 -9.99 3.31
N GLN A 13 -3.04 -10.44 2.55
CA GLN A 13 -1.94 -9.58 2.09
C GLN A 13 -2.43 -8.38 1.28
N ILE A 14 -3.40 -8.56 0.37
CA ILE A 14 -4.03 -7.46 -0.37
C ILE A 14 -4.58 -6.39 0.59
N ASN A 15 -5.22 -6.80 1.68
CA ASN A 15 -5.74 -5.86 2.68
C ASN A 15 -4.61 -5.11 3.40
N GLU A 16 -3.54 -5.80 3.78
CA GLU A 16 -2.37 -5.18 4.42
C GLU A 16 -1.69 -4.16 3.49
N GLU A 17 -1.52 -4.47 2.19
CA GLU A 17 -0.95 -3.51 1.21
C GLU A 17 -1.85 -2.27 1.03
N MET A 18 -3.17 -2.46 0.96
CA MET A 18 -4.10 -1.34 0.87
C MET A 18 -4.07 -0.47 2.14
N PHE A 19 -3.97 -1.10 3.32
CA PHE A 19 -3.79 -0.40 4.58
C PHE A 19 -2.48 0.41 4.59
N SER A 20 -1.36 -0.19 4.17
CA SER A 20 -0.06 0.49 4.06
C SER A 20 -0.13 1.70 3.14
N SER A 21 -0.83 1.59 2.00
CA SER A 21 -1.08 2.74 1.12
C SER A 21 -1.84 3.86 1.84
N TYR A 22 -2.92 3.57 2.57
CA TYR A 22 -3.63 4.60 3.36
C TYR A 22 -2.75 5.22 4.45
N LEU A 23 -1.92 4.40 5.10
CA LEU A 23 -0.95 4.87 6.08
C LEU A 23 0.05 5.86 5.46
N TYR A 24 0.68 5.51 4.33
CA TYR A 24 1.63 6.40 3.66
C TYR A 24 0.97 7.64 3.07
N LEU A 25 -0.30 7.56 2.66
CA LEU A 25 -1.07 8.74 2.29
C LEU A 25 -1.26 9.68 3.50
N SER A 26 -1.55 9.13 4.68
CA SER A 26 -1.66 9.94 5.90
C SER A 26 -0.32 10.59 6.28
N MET A 27 0.80 9.87 6.11
CA MET A 27 2.14 10.41 6.34
C MET A 27 2.50 11.51 5.34
N THR A 28 2.05 11.37 4.08
CA THR A 28 2.17 12.44 3.08
C THR A 28 1.51 13.72 3.59
N ALA A 29 0.25 13.65 4.04
CA ALA A 29 -0.47 14.80 4.57
C ALA A 29 0.21 15.39 5.83
N TYR A 30 0.71 14.52 6.71
CA TYR A 30 1.45 14.94 7.90
C TYR A 30 2.72 15.73 7.54
N PHE A 31 3.59 15.20 6.68
CA PHE A 31 4.80 15.91 6.27
C PHE A 31 4.50 17.18 5.48
N ASP A 32 3.44 17.18 4.69
CA ASP A 32 3.03 18.37 3.94
C ASP A 32 2.63 19.52 4.88
N SER A 33 1.94 19.21 5.99
CA SER A 33 1.54 20.17 7.04
C SER A 33 2.73 20.77 7.80
N LEU A 34 3.85 20.06 7.85
CA LEU A 34 5.12 20.53 8.44
C LEU A 34 6.01 21.27 7.43
N ASN A 35 5.52 21.51 6.21
CA ASN A 35 6.28 22.08 5.09
C ASN A 35 7.51 21.23 4.68
N LEU A 36 7.52 19.93 4.98
CA LEU A 36 8.58 18.98 4.65
C LEU A 36 8.31 18.32 3.29
N LYS A 37 8.30 19.14 2.22
CA LYS A 37 7.81 18.72 0.89
C LYS A 37 8.54 17.51 0.28
N GLY A 38 9.83 17.35 0.55
CA GLY A 38 10.60 16.17 0.10
C GLY A 38 10.10 14.86 0.71
N PHE A 39 9.83 14.86 2.03
CA PHE A 39 9.28 13.70 2.72
C PHE A 39 7.84 13.40 2.30
N ALA A 40 7.02 14.44 2.11
CA ALA A 40 5.67 14.30 1.61
C ALA A 40 5.67 13.62 0.22
N ASN A 41 6.53 14.10 -0.70
CA ASN A 41 6.65 13.49 -2.02
C ASN A 41 7.14 12.03 -1.95
N TRP A 42 8.12 11.73 -1.10
CA TRP A 42 8.59 10.36 -0.91
C TRP A 42 7.46 9.44 -0.48
N MET A 43 6.70 9.82 0.56
CA MET A 43 5.57 9.02 1.04
C MET A 43 4.45 8.87 0.01
N MET A 44 4.21 9.89 -0.83
CA MET A 44 3.25 9.79 -1.93
C MET A 44 3.70 8.77 -2.99
N VAL A 45 5.00 8.67 -3.27
CA VAL A 45 5.52 7.63 -4.18
C VAL A 45 5.35 6.24 -3.55
N GLN A 46 5.67 6.09 -2.27
CA GLN A 46 5.50 4.82 -1.55
C GLN A 46 4.03 4.38 -1.46
N GLN A 47 3.11 5.31 -1.23
CA GLN A 47 1.67 5.04 -1.28
C GLN A 47 1.26 4.37 -2.60
N LYS A 48 1.73 4.89 -3.73
CA LYS A 48 1.44 4.33 -5.06
C LYS A 48 2.06 2.95 -5.24
N GLU A 49 3.27 2.76 -4.75
CA GLU A 49 3.99 1.49 -4.79
C GLU A 49 3.22 0.38 -4.03
N GLU A 50 2.68 0.67 -2.85
CA GLU A 50 1.87 -0.31 -2.10
C GLU A 50 0.55 -0.64 -2.81
N MET A 51 -0.04 0.33 -3.52
CA MET A 51 -1.22 0.05 -4.34
C MET A 51 -0.89 -0.82 -5.54
N ASP A 52 0.29 -0.65 -6.15
CA ASP A 52 0.80 -1.56 -7.17
C ASP A 52 1.07 -2.97 -6.61
N HIS A 53 1.55 -3.08 -5.36
CA HIS A 53 1.70 -4.37 -4.67
C HIS A 53 0.36 -5.08 -4.49
N ALA A 54 -0.65 -4.38 -3.96
CA ALA A 54 -2.01 -4.90 -3.81
C ALA A 54 -2.57 -5.41 -5.16
N MET A 55 -2.39 -4.63 -6.22
CA MET A 55 -2.87 -4.97 -7.56
C MET A 55 -2.11 -6.15 -8.20
N LYS A 56 -0.83 -6.35 -7.88
CA LYS A 56 -0.08 -7.54 -8.32
C LYS A 56 -0.66 -8.81 -7.71
N PHE A 57 -0.94 -8.81 -6.40
CA PHE A 57 -1.57 -9.95 -5.73
C PHE A 57 -2.99 -10.20 -6.26
N TYR A 58 -3.78 -9.14 -6.42
CA TYR A 58 -5.14 -9.25 -6.99
C TYR A 58 -5.14 -9.87 -8.39
N ARG A 59 -4.20 -9.48 -9.27
CA ARG A 59 -4.10 -10.04 -10.63
C ARG A 59 -3.62 -11.49 -10.67
N TYR A 60 -2.94 -11.94 -9.63
CA TYR A 60 -2.46 -13.32 -9.53
C TYR A 60 -3.58 -14.27 -9.10
N LEU A 61 -4.47 -13.82 -8.21
CA LEU A 61 -5.68 -14.56 -7.82
C LEU A 61 -6.65 -14.73 -9.01
#